data_AF-A0A9W6YP82-F1
#
_entry.id   AF-A0A9W6YP82-F1
#
_cell.length_a   1.000
_cell.length_b   1.000
_cell.length_c   1.000
_cell.angle_alpha   90.00
_cell.angle_beta   90.00
_cell.angle_gamma   90.00
#
_symmetry.space_group_name_H-M   'P 1'
#
loop_
_entity.id
_entity.type
_entity.pdbx_description
1 polymer ?
#
loop_
_entity_poly.entity_id
_entity_poly.type
_entity_poly.pdbx_seq_one_letter_code
_entity_poly.pdbx_strand_id
1 'polypeptide(L)'
;MNFKMMRWMSGWSDDSQSSGSSSDGASKEDIVMPYVKVLSNFRDLVRSSAIDKADYKVLLTACDELRDKELLKLNVSLDDRSDKQGALVKFLTDSEREELIKQQEEKIRLQQEKEAKKLQQKKAAEAKEHERLAKGKLSPLDMFKTEEFKKLYSEWDDEGLPTKTVQGEEVTKSAKKKLAKQQNQQKKLHDEYLKKTQA
;
A
#
# COMPACT_ATOMS: atom_id res chain seq x y z
N MET A 1 -18.47 -42.13 27.95
CA MET A 1 -18.45 -42.49 26.51
C MET A 1 -16.99 -42.66 26.10
N ASN A 2 -16.56 -43.91 25.92
CA ASN A 2 -15.19 -44.26 25.55
C ASN A 2 -14.92 -43.90 24.08
N PHE A 3 -14.02 -42.95 23.82
CA PHE A 3 -13.47 -42.74 22.50
C PHE A 3 -12.33 -43.72 22.25
N LYS A 4 -12.58 -44.69 21.37
CA LYS A 4 -11.64 -45.71 20.95
C LYS A 4 -10.55 -45.05 20.10
N MET A 5 -9.31 -45.14 20.58
CA MET A 5 -8.09 -44.71 19.89
C MET A 5 -7.96 -45.50 18.58
N MET A 6 -8.20 -44.85 17.42
CA MET A 6 -7.93 -45.45 16.11
C MET A 6 -6.44 -45.33 15.81
N ARG A 7 -5.79 -46.47 15.96
CA ARG A 7 -4.43 -46.81 15.54
C ARG A 7 -4.28 -46.55 14.03
N TRP A 8 -3.35 -45.65 13.68
CA TRP A 8 -2.87 -45.45 12.32
C TRP A 8 -2.24 -46.75 11.81
N MET A 9 -2.75 -47.27 10.70
CA MET A 9 -2.12 -48.36 9.98
C MET A 9 -1.46 -47.76 8.75
N SER A 10 -0.16 -47.51 8.83
CA SER A 10 0.69 -47.34 7.65
C SER A 10 0.60 -48.63 6.84
N GLY A 11 0.04 -48.53 5.64
CA GLY A 11 -0.05 -49.62 4.68
C GLY A 11 0.09 -49.06 3.29
N TRP A 12 1.33 -48.84 2.88
CA TRP A 12 1.66 -48.86 1.45
C TRP A 12 1.52 -50.33 1.03
N SER A 13 0.41 -50.65 0.35
CA SER A 13 0.31 -51.91 -0.39
C SER A 13 0.87 -51.64 -1.78
N ASP A 14 2.13 -52.04 -1.95
CA ASP A 14 2.71 -52.41 -3.23
C ASP A 14 2.08 -53.72 -3.68
N ASP A 15 1.34 -53.69 -4.79
CA ASP A 15 1.02 -54.89 -5.57
C ASP A 15 0.76 -54.49 -7.03
N SER A 16 1.84 -54.40 -7.82
CA SER A 16 1.89 -54.99 -9.16
C SER A 16 3.25 -54.75 -9.82
N GLN A 17 4.12 -55.75 -9.72
CA GLN A 17 5.17 -55.93 -10.71
C GLN A 17 4.54 -56.22 -12.09
N SER A 18 4.85 -55.37 -13.06
CA SER A 18 4.81 -55.71 -14.48
C SER A 18 6.11 -55.23 -15.13
N SER A 19 6.91 -56.20 -15.52
CA SER A 19 8.22 -56.09 -16.14
C SER A 19 8.18 -55.49 -17.55
N GLY A 20 9.11 -54.59 -17.83
CA GLY A 20 9.72 -54.44 -19.16
C GLY A 20 9.32 -53.17 -19.92
N SER A 21 10.18 -52.17 -19.90
CA SER A 21 10.79 -51.58 -21.11
C SER A 21 11.61 -50.35 -20.71
N SER A 22 12.86 -50.34 -21.14
CA SER A 22 13.71 -49.15 -21.21
C SER A 22 13.01 -48.03 -21.99
N SER A 23 12.51 -47.02 -21.29
CA SER A 23 12.28 -45.69 -21.87
C SER A 23 12.85 -44.64 -20.93
N ASP A 24 13.70 -43.79 -21.48
CA ASP A 24 14.39 -42.66 -20.87
C ASP A 24 13.41 -41.52 -20.49
N GLY A 25 12.30 -41.88 -19.85
CA GLY A 25 11.17 -41.03 -19.53
C GLY A 25 10.82 -41.13 -18.04
N ALA A 26 10.55 -39.97 -17.44
CA ALA A 26 10.16 -39.87 -16.02
C ALA A 26 8.99 -40.79 -15.68
N SER A 27 9.02 -41.40 -14.49
CA SER A 27 7.93 -42.27 -14.04
C SER A 27 6.64 -41.46 -13.85
N LYS A 28 5.48 -42.13 -13.89
CA LYS A 28 4.18 -41.47 -13.63
C LYS A 28 4.17 -40.77 -12.27
N GLU A 29 4.85 -41.36 -11.29
CA GLU A 29 5.01 -40.79 -9.96
C GLU A 29 5.80 -39.47 -10.04
N ASP A 30 6.96 -39.46 -10.71
CA ASP A 30 7.79 -38.25 -10.85
C ASP A 30 7.03 -37.07 -11.47
N ILE A 31 6.16 -37.35 -12.45
CA ILE A 31 5.34 -36.34 -13.14
C ILE A 31 4.25 -35.80 -12.20
N VAL A 32 3.61 -36.65 -11.40
CA VAL A 32 2.43 -36.29 -10.58
C VAL A 32 2.81 -35.74 -9.20
N MET A 33 3.98 -36.12 -8.68
CA MET A 33 4.44 -35.75 -7.34
C MET A 33 4.44 -34.23 -7.06
N PRO A 34 4.85 -33.34 -7.99
CA PRO A 34 4.76 -31.89 -7.76
C PRO A 34 3.33 -31.41 -7.47
N TYR A 35 2.34 -31.93 -8.20
CA TYR A 35 0.93 -31.58 -8.02
C TYR A 35 0.38 -32.11 -6.69
N VAL A 36 0.74 -33.34 -6.32
CA VAL A 36 0.34 -33.94 -5.03
C VAL A 36 0.91 -33.15 -3.86
N LYS A 37 2.15 -32.67 -3.96
CA LYS A 37 2.76 -31.80 -2.94
C LYS A 37 1.99 -30.49 -2.78
N VAL A 38 1.64 -29.82 -3.88
CA VAL A 38 0.83 -28.60 -3.85
C VAL A 38 -0.53 -28.85 -3.19
N LEU A 39 -1.21 -29.94 -3.55
CA LEU A 39 -2.49 -30.32 -2.94
C LEU A 39 -2.36 -30.62 -1.43
N SER A 40 -1.33 -31.37 -1.03
CA SER A 40 -1.08 -31.71 0.38
C SER A 40 -0.86 -30.45 1.21
N ASN A 41 -0.02 -29.54 0.72
CA ASN A 41 0.28 -28.27 1.40
C ASN A 41 -0.97 -27.40 1.54
N PHE A 42 -1.76 -27.26 0.47
CA PHE A 42 -3.00 -26.51 0.51
C PHE A 42 -4.00 -27.10 1.51
N ARG A 43 -4.18 -28.43 1.50
CA ARG A 43 -5.05 -29.13 2.43
C ARG A 43 -4.63 -28.90 3.88
N ASP A 44 -3.33 -28.94 4.17
CA ASP A 44 -2.81 -28.74 5.53
C ASP A 44 -3.04 -27.30 6.00
N LEU A 45 -2.87 -26.32 5.12
CA LEU A 45 -3.20 -24.91 5.38
C LEU A 45 -4.70 -24.71 5.67
N VAL A 46 -5.59 -25.33 4.88
CA VAL A 46 -7.04 -25.27 5.11
C VAL A 46 -7.40 -25.89 6.47
N ARG A 47 -6.80 -27.05 6.78
CA ARG A 47 -7.03 -27.74 8.06
C ARG A 47 -6.57 -26.91 9.25
N SER A 48 -5.34 -26.38 9.22
CA SER A 48 -4.82 -25.56 10.32
C SER A 48 -5.66 -24.30 10.49
N SER A 49 -5.96 -23.59 9.39
CA SER A 49 -6.80 -22.39 9.41
C SER A 49 -8.18 -22.66 10.01
N ALA A 50 -8.79 -23.80 9.70
CA ALA A 50 -10.08 -24.20 10.27
C ALA A 50 -10.01 -24.53 11.76
N ILE A 51 -8.95 -25.24 12.20
CA ILE A 51 -8.70 -25.54 13.62
C ILE A 51 -8.50 -24.25 14.41
N ASP A 52 -7.71 -23.33 13.87
CA ASP A 52 -7.37 -22.04 14.48
C ASP A 52 -8.49 -21.00 14.40
N LYS A 53 -9.60 -21.33 13.71
CA LYS A 53 -10.73 -20.43 13.43
C LYS A 53 -10.28 -19.11 12.78
N ALA A 54 -9.34 -19.22 11.84
CA ALA A 54 -8.85 -18.08 11.10
C ALA A 54 -9.98 -17.40 10.31
N ASP A 55 -9.81 -16.10 10.03
CA ASP A 55 -10.72 -15.33 9.17
C ASP A 55 -10.81 -15.99 7.78
N TYR A 56 -12.02 -16.03 7.20
CA TYR A 56 -12.27 -16.64 5.90
C TYR A 56 -11.39 -16.03 4.78
N LYS A 57 -10.93 -14.79 4.93
CA LYS A 57 -9.98 -14.14 4.02
C LYS A 57 -8.68 -14.92 3.87
N VAL A 58 -8.22 -15.61 4.92
CA VAL A 58 -7.03 -16.47 4.84
C VAL A 58 -7.25 -17.60 3.84
N LEU A 59 -8.43 -18.21 3.84
CA LEU A 59 -8.79 -19.25 2.87
C LEU A 59 -8.92 -18.69 1.45
N LEU A 60 -9.50 -17.50 1.28
CA LEU A 60 -9.58 -16.84 -0.03
C LEU A 60 -8.18 -16.53 -0.58
N THR A 61 -7.29 -15.98 0.26
CA THR A 61 -5.89 -15.75 -0.11
C THR A 61 -5.16 -17.05 -0.44
N ALA A 62 -5.42 -18.12 0.30
CA ALA A 62 -4.84 -19.43 -0.01
C ALA A 62 -5.31 -19.98 -1.37
N CYS A 63 -6.58 -19.78 -1.72
CA CYS A 63 -7.11 -20.14 -3.04
C CYS A 63 -6.45 -19.31 -4.15
N ASP A 64 -6.32 -18.00 -3.97
CA ASP A 64 -5.65 -17.13 -4.95
C ASP A 64 -4.17 -17.52 -5.11
N GLU A 65 -3.45 -17.83 -4.03
CA GLU A 65 -2.05 -18.30 -4.09
C GLU A 65 -1.92 -19.62 -4.84
N LEU A 66 -2.81 -20.56 -4.57
CA LEU A 66 -2.87 -21.84 -5.26
C LEU A 66 -3.12 -21.64 -6.77
N ARG A 67 -4.12 -20.81 -7.10
CA ARG A 67 -4.56 -20.54 -8.48
C ARG A 67 -3.48 -19.81 -9.28
N ASP A 68 -3.01 -18.69 -8.76
CA ASP A 68 -2.24 -17.71 -9.53
C ASP A 68 -0.73 -17.97 -9.49
N LYS A 69 -0.22 -18.72 -8.49
CA LYS A 69 1.21 -18.97 -8.30
C LYS A 69 1.57 -20.44 -8.30
N GLU A 70 1.00 -21.25 -7.41
CA GLU A 70 1.46 -22.65 -7.24
C GLU A 70 1.15 -23.50 -8.48
N LEU A 71 -0.07 -23.43 -9.02
CA LEU A 71 -0.43 -24.14 -10.24
C LEU A 71 0.26 -23.56 -11.48
N LEU A 72 0.44 -22.24 -11.53
CA LEU A 72 1.14 -21.59 -12.64
C LEU A 72 2.58 -22.06 -12.75
N LYS A 73 3.30 -22.27 -11.63
CA LYS A 73 4.65 -22.87 -11.60
C LYS A 73 4.69 -24.28 -12.19
N LEU A 74 3.57 -25.00 -12.15
CA LEU A 74 3.41 -26.34 -12.72
C LEU A 74 2.78 -26.30 -14.12
N ASN A 75 2.82 -25.15 -14.79
CA ASN A 75 2.26 -24.95 -16.12
C ASN A 75 0.75 -25.22 -16.18
N VAL A 76 0.02 -24.99 -15.09
CA VAL A 76 -1.44 -25.11 -15.03
C VAL A 76 -2.06 -23.76 -14.73
N SER A 77 -2.99 -23.35 -15.59
CA SER A 77 -3.86 -22.20 -15.36
C SER A 77 -5.27 -22.67 -15.02
N LEU A 78 -5.89 -22.00 -14.05
CA LEU A 78 -7.29 -22.18 -13.68
C LEU A 78 -8.05 -20.89 -13.99
N ASP A 79 -9.03 -20.99 -14.89
CA ASP A 79 -9.92 -19.88 -15.25
C ASP A 79 -11.28 -20.06 -14.58
N ASP A 80 -11.63 -19.11 -13.71
CA ASP A 80 -12.89 -19.12 -12.96
C ASP A 80 -14.04 -18.72 -13.89
N ARG A 81 -14.88 -19.71 -14.19
CA ARG A 81 -16.10 -19.51 -14.98
C ARG A 81 -17.23 -19.01 -14.07
N SER A 82 -18.30 -18.52 -14.70
CA SER A 82 -19.47 -17.98 -14.01
C SER A 82 -20.02 -18.93 -12.94
N ASP A 83 -20.67 -18.35 -11.93
CA ASP A 83 -21.23 -19.05 -10.79
C ASP A 83 -22.01 -20.30 -11.25
N LYS A 84 -21.56 -21.47 -10.78
CA LYS A 84 -22.04 -22.85 -11.06
C LYS A 84 -21.28 -23.64 -12.14
N GLN A 85 -20.37 -23.04 -12.88
CA GLN A 85 -19.44 -23.78 -13.73
C GLN A 85 -18.12 -23.97 -12.97
N GLY A 86 -17.64 -25.21 -12.86
CA GLY A 86 -16.31 -25.46 -12.30
C GLY A 86 -15.23 -24.75 -13.12
N ALA A 87 -14.10 -24.43 -12.49
CA ALA A 87 -12.97 -23.77 -13.15
C ALA A 87 -12.50 -24.55 -14.38
N LEU A 88 -12.12 -23.84 -15.44
CA LEU A 88 -11.50 -24.44 -16.61
C LEU A 88 -10.01 -24.63 -16.35
N VAL A 89 -9.53 -25.86 -16.49
CA VAL A 89 -8.11 -26.19 -16.37
C VAL A 89 -7.46 -26.10 -17.75
N LYS A 90 -6.40 -25.31 -17.88
CA LYS A 90 -5.57 -25.23 -19.09
C LYS A 90 -4.11 -25.55 -18.74
N PHE A 91 -3.53 -26.53 -19.44
CA PHE A 91 -2.08 -26.71 -19.44
C PHE A 91 -1.42 -25.68 -20.36
N LEU A 92 -0.33 -25.10 -19.88
CA LEU A 92 0.40 -24.04 -20.54
C LEU A 92 1.73 -24.56 -21.09
N THR A 93 2.21 -23.96 -22.18
CA THR A 93 3.63 -24.09 -22.53
C THR A 93 4.49 -23.28 -21.57
N ASP A 94 5.80 -23.55 -21.55
CA ASP A 94 6.73 -22.73 -20.74
C ASP A 94 6.73 -21.26 -21.15
N SER A 95 6.64 -20.99 -22.45
CA SER A 95 6.52 -19.62 -22.96
C SER A 95 5.24 -18.91 -22.51
N GLU A 96 4.09 -19.60 -22.50
CA GLU A 96 2.83 -19.02 -21.99
C GLU A 96 2.91 -18.75 -20.48
N ARG A 97 3.52 -19.67 -19.72
CA ARG A 97 3.75 -19.50 -18.28
C ARG A 97 4.63 -18.30 -17.98
N GLU A 98 5.75 -18.16 -18.67
CA GLU A 98 6.69 -17.04 -18.48
C GLU A 98 6.04 -15.69 -18.80
N GLU A 99 5.25 -15.62 -19.87
CA GLU A 99 4.52 -14.40 -20.23
C GLU A 99 3.48 -14.04 -19.15
N LEU A 100 2.74 -15.01 -18.61
CA LEU A 100 1.80 -14.77 -17.52
C LEU A 100 2.50 -14.29 -16.24
N ILE A 101 3.65 -14.88 -15.88
CA ILE A 101 4.44 -14.45 -14.73
C ILE A 101 4.88 -12.99 -14.92
N LYS A 102 5.41 -12.66 -16.10
CA LYS A 102 5.84 -11.28 -16.42
C LYS A 102 4.70 -10.27 -16.34
N GLN A 103 3.51 -10.62 -16.83
CA GLN A 103 2.33 -9.78 -16.73
C GLN A 103 1.89 -9.57 -15.27
N GLN A 104 1.94 -10.61 -14.44
CA GLN A 104 1.66 -10.49 -13.01
C GLN A 104 2.68 -9.58 -12.31
N GLU A 105 3.97 -9.76 -12.57
CA GLU A 105 5.05 -8.94 -12.00
C GLU A 105 4.92 -7.47 -12.41
N GLU A 106 4.62 -7.18 -13.68
CA GLU A 106 4.39 -5.82 -14.14
C GLU A 106 3.19 -5.17 -13.45
N LYS A 107 2.09 -5.92 -13.30
CA LYS A 107 0.89 -5.44 -12.59
C LYS A 107 1.20 -5.12 -11.12
N ILE A 108 1.95 -5.99 -10.44
CA ILE A 108 2.39 -5.77 -9.06
C ILE A 108 3.29 -4.53 -8.98
N ARG A 109 4.28 -4.41 -9.88
CA ARG A 109 5.18 -3.25 -9.92
C ARG A 109 4.41 -1.94 -10.11
N LEU A 110 3.46 -1.91 -11.05
CA LEU A 110 2.65 -0.72 -11.31
C LEU A 110 1.76 -0.36 -10.10
N GLN A 111 1.22 -1.37 -9.42
CA GLN A 111 0.42 -1.16 -8.21
C GLN A 111 1.29 -0.59 -7.07
N GLN A 112 2.47 -1.15 -6.85
CA GLN A 112 3.44 -0.67 -5.86
C GLN A 112 3.90 0.76 -6.17
N GLU A 113 4.16 1.10 -7.44
CA GLU A 113 4.53 2.46 -7.83
C GLU A 113 3.39 3.46 -7.56
N LYS A 114 2.15 3.08 -7.88
CA LYS A 114 0.97 3.91 -7.58
C LYS A 114 0.80 4.14 -6.08
N GLU A 115 0.97 3.11 -5.27
CA GLU A 115 0.89 3.19 -3.81
C GLU A 115 2.02 4.05 -3.22
N ALA A 116 3.26 3.85 -3.69
CA ALA A 116 4.41 4.66 -3.29
C ALA A 116 4.20 6.14 -3.64
N LYS A 117 3.73 6.44 -4.86
CA LYS A 117 3.42 7.81 -5.29
C LYS A 117 2.30 8.43 -4.47
N LYS A 118 1.24 7.68 -4.17
CA LYS A 118 0.14 8.14 -3.29
C LYS A 118 0.65 8.46 -1.89
N LEU A 119 1.51 7.61 -1.33
CA LEU A 119 2.11 7.83 -0.01
C LEU A 119 3.04 9.05 0.01
N GLN A 120 3.87 9.22 -1.02
CA GLN A 120 4.75 10.38 -1.16
C GLN A 120 3.94 11.67 -1.29
N GLN A 121 2.87 11.68 -2.10
CA GLN A 121 1.98 12.83 -2.22
C GLN A 121 1.28 13.18 -0.92
N LYS A 122 0.80 12.17 -0.17
CA LYS A 122 0.19 12.37 1.14
C LYS A 122 1.19 13.00 2.12
N LYS A 123 2.40 12.45 2.23
CA LYS A 123 3.47 13.02 3.09
C LYS A 123 3.86 14.43 2.70
N ALA A 124 3.96 14.72 1.40
CA ALA A 124 4.28 16.06 0.91
C ALA A 124 3.14 17.06 1.19
N ALA A 125 1.88 16.63 1.08
CA ALA A 125 0.73 17.45 1.42
C ALA A 125 0.67 17.74 2.93
N GLU A 126 0.89 16.73 3.77
CA GLU A 126 0.97 16.88 5.22
C GLU A 126 2.11 17.82 5.63
N ALA A 127 3.30 17.68 5.05
CA ALA A 127 4.43 18.57 5.31
C ALA A 127 4.14 20.03 4.92
N LYS A 128 3.55 20.25 3.74
CA LYS A 128 3.13 21.58 3.29
C LYS A 128 2.05 22.18 4.18
N GLU A 129 1.11 21.35 4.65
CA GLU A 129 0.09 21.78 5.59
C GLU A 129 0.69 22.19 6.93
N HIS A 130 1.60 21.37 7.48
CA HIS A 130 2.32 21.68 8.72
C HIS A 130 3.14 22.97 8.60
N GLU A 131 3.85 23.18 7.49
CA GLU A 131 4.59 24.42 7.24
C GLU A 131 3.64 25.64 7.15
N ARG A 132 2.51 25.47 6.44
CA ARG A 132 1.49 26.54 6.31
C ARG A 132 0.88 26.89 7.66
N LEU A 133 0.59 25.90 8.50
CA LEU A 133 0.08 26.12 9.86
C LEU A 133 1.13 26.75 10.79
N ALA A 134 2.40 26.34 10.69
CA ALA A 134 3.48 26.96 11.44
C ALA A 134 3.63 28.45 11.11
N LYS A 135 3.52 28.83 9.84
CA LYS A 135 3.47 30.25 9.40
C LYS A 135 2.24 30.98 9.93
N GLY A 136 1.10 30.29 10.01
CA GLY A 136 -0.14 30.82 10.56
C GLY A 136 -0.12 31.06 12.08
N LYS A 137 0.90 30.62 12.82
CA LYS A 137 1.03 30.89 14.27
C LYS A 137 1.24 32.36 14.61
N LEU A 138 1.84 33.12 13.70
CA LEU A 138 2.17 34.53 13.95
C LEU A 138 0.94 35.40 13.75
N SER A 139 0.58 36.18 14.78
CA SER A 139 -0.53 37.13 14.69
C SER A 139 -0.26 38.19 13.61
N PRO A 140 -1.27 38.58 12.81
CA PRO A 140 -1.12 39.64 11.80
C PRO A 140 -0.71 41.00 12.39
N LEU A 141 -1.05 41.28 13.66
CA LEU A 141 -0.68 42.52 14.35
C LEU A 141 0.81 42.54 14.77
N ASP A 142 1.40 41.37 14.95
CA ASP A 142 2.79 41.22 15.43
C ASP A 142 3.76 40.85 14.31
N MET A 143 3.24 40.53 13.11
CA MET A 143 4.04 40.11 11.96
C MET A 143 5.13 41.11 11.57
N PHE A 144 4.87 42.42 11.67
CA PHE A 144 5.84 43.47 11.35
C PHE A 144 6.65 43.95 12.55
N LYS A 145 6.47 43.33 13.72
CA LYS A 145 7.20 43.65 14.96
C LYS A 145 8.31 42.63 15.26
N THR A 146 8.65 41.76 14.31
CA THR A 146 9.79 40.84 14.44
C THR A 146 11.11 41.58 14.35
N GLU A 147 12.19 40.97 14.85
CA GLU A 147 13.54 41.55 14.84
C GLU A 147 14.05 41.90 13.43
N GLU A 148 13.54 41.24 12.39
CA GLU A 148 13.87 41.59 11.00
C GLU A 148 13.20 42.88 10.57
N PHE A 149 11.91 43.07 10.86
CA PHE A 149 11.17 44.27 10.49
C PHE A 149 11.51 45.48 11.36
N LYS A 150 11.88 45.26 12.63
CA LYS A 150 12.41 46.33 13.51
C LYS A 150 13.72 46.95 13.02
N LYS A 151 14.49 46.26 12.17
CA LYS A 151 15.68 46.83 11.52
C LYS A 151 15.34 47.78 10.36
N LEU A 152 14.10 47.71 9.87
CA LEU A 152 13.61 48.47 8.71
C LEU A 152 12.64 49.58 9.13
N TYR A 153 11.89 49.37 10.20
CA TYR A 153 10.83 50.26 10.67
C TYR A 153 10.95 50.58 12.15
N SER A 154 10.55 51.80 12.54
CA SER A 154 10.71 52.35 13.88
C SER A 154 9.38 52.60 14.61
N GLU A 155 8.31 52.86 13.87
CA GLU A 155 6.97 53.14 14.42
C GLU A 155 5.91 52.31 13.68
N TRP A 156 4.84 51.94 14.38
CA TRP A 156 3.69 51.16 13.88
C TRP A 156 2.40 51.83 14.31
N ASP A 157 1.32 51.65 13.54
CA ASP A 157 -0.03 52.11 13.90
C ASP A 157 -0.80 51.10 14.77
N ASP A 158 -2.03 51.46 15.14
CA ASP A 158 -2.94 50.62 15.95
C ASP A 158 -3.30 49.29 15.26
N GLU A 159 -3.21 49.25 13.93
CA GLU A 159 -3.42 48.06 13.11
C GLU A 159 -2.13 47.23 12.96
N GLY A 160 -1.02 47.66 13.56
CA GLY A 160 0.27 46.97 13.51
C GLY A 160 1.05 47.15 12.21
N LEU A 161 0.67 48.12 11.36
CA LEU A 161 1.38 48.45 10.13
C LEU A 161 2.49 49.49 10.37
N PRO A 162 3.68 49.33 9.77
CA PRO A 162 4.75 50.31 9.86
C PRO A 162 4.36 51.70 9.34
N THR A 163 4.61 52.74 10.15
CA THR A 163 4.36 54.15 9.81
C THR A 163 5.63 54.90 9.43
N LYS A 164 6.75 54.60 10.08
CA LYS A 164 8.08 55.20 9.81
C LYS A 164 9.18 54.16 9.63
N THR A 165 10.16 54.49 8.81
CA THR A 165 11.39 53.71 8.65
C THR A 165 12.37 53.99 9.80
N VAL A 166 13.43 53.18 9.96
CA VAL A 166 14.50 53.45 10.95
C VAL A 166 15.24 54.76 10.69
N GLN A 167 15.17 55.29 9.47
CA GLN A 167 15.71 56.60 9.10
C GLN A 167 14.79 57.77 9.51
N GLY A 168 13.61 57.47 10.08
CA GLY A 168 12.61 58.47 10.47
C GLY A 168 11.74 58.97 9.32
N GLU A 169 11.88 58.41 8.12
CA GLU A 169 11.05 58.78 6.95
C GLU A 169 9.69 58.10 7.01
N GLU A 170 8.64 58.79 6.56
CA GLU A 170 7.31 58.19 6.45
C GLU A 170 7.28 57.10 5.38
N VAL A 171 6.67 55.96 5.70
CA VAL A 171 6.50 54.87 4.75
C VAL A 171 5.60 55.34 3.59
N THR A 172 6.12 55.21 2.36
CA THR A 172 5.42 55.66 1.15
C THR A 172 4.07 54.96 0.95
N LYS A 173 3.13 55.62 0.26
CA LYS A 173 1.79 55.07 -0.01
C LYS A 173 1.81 53.72 -0.75
N SER A 174 2.79 53.51 -1.64
CA SER A 174 2.96 52.24 -2.35
C SER A 174 3.45 51.12 -1.42
N ALA A 175 4.39 51.43 -0.52
CA ALA A 175 4.90 50.49 0.48
C ALA A 175 3.82 50.14 1.52
N LYS A 176 3.04 51.11 2.02
CA LYS A 176 1.90 50.86 2.91
C LYS A 176 0.88 49.89 2.29
N LYS A 177 0.51 50.08 1.02
CA LYS A 177 -0.37 49.14 0.30
C LYS A 177 0.21 47.72 0.21
N LYS A 178 1.53 47.58 0.01
CA LYS A 178 2.21 46.29 -0.04
C LYS A 178 2.22 45.59 1.33
N LEU A 179 2.49 46.33 2.40
CA LEU A 179 2.47 45.85 3.79
C LEU A 179 1.04 45.42 4.19
N ALA A 180 0.03 46.23 3.89
CA ALA A 180 -1.37 45.88 4.14
C ALA A 180 -1.80 44.61 3.37
N LYS A 181 -1.30 44.39 2.15
CA LYS A 181 -1.55 43.15 1.40
C LYS A 181 -0.91 41.94 2.06
N GLN A 182 0.34 42.07 2.54
CA GLN A 182 1.04 41.00 3.27
C GLN A 182 0.33 40.68 4.60
N GLN A 183 -0.10 41.69 5.35
CA GLN A 183 -0.86 41.51 6.58
C GLN A 183 -2.19 40.80 6.37
N ASN A 184 -2.93 41.16 5.31
CA ASN A 184 -4.18 40.48 4.95
C ASN A 184 -3.98 39.02 4.55
N GLN A 185 -2.85 38.69 3.91
CA GLN A 185 -2.50 37.29 3.62
C GLN A 185 -2.19 36.53 4.91
N GLN A 186 -1.44 37.14 5.83
CA GLN A 186 -1.14 36.55 7.13
C GLN A 186 -2.39 36.37 7.99
N LYS A 187 -3.31 37.34 7.97
CA LYS A 187 -4.60 37.25 8.66
C LYS A 187 -5.37 36.01 8.22
N LYS A 188 -5.49 35.76 6.91
CA LYS A 188 -6.13 34.54 6.39
C LYS A 188 -5.44 33.26 6.87
N LEU A 189 -4.10 33.22 6.85
CA LEU A 189 -3.32 32.07 7.35
C LEU A 189 -3.51 31.84 8.85
N HIS A 190 -3.52 32.92 9.63
CA HIS A 190 -3.73 32.88 11.07
C HIS A 190 -5.15 32.46 11.44
N ASP A 191 -6.17 32.96 10.73
CA ASP A 191 -7.56 32.56 10.91
C ASP A 191 -7.75 31.06 10.60
N GLU A 192 -7.10 30.53 9.56
CA GLU A 192 -7.08 29.10 9.27
C GLU A 192 -6.36 28.27 10.34
N TYR A 193 -5.26 28.78 10.89
CA TYR A 193 -4.54 28.15 12.00
C TYR A 193 -5.41 28.07 13.27
N LEU A 194 -6.09 29.16 13.63
CA LEU A 194 -7.01 29.19 14.77
C LEU A 194 -8.15 28.18 14.60
N LYS A 195 -8.77 28.12 13.41
CA LYS A 195 -9.83 27.14 13.12
C LYS A 195 -9.38 25.69 13.28
N LYS A 196 -8.13 25.35 12.91
CA LYS A 196 -7.60 23.98 13.03
C LYS A 196 -7.11 23.62 14.42
N THR A 197 -6.77 24.60 15.25
CA THR A 197 -6.29 24.36 16.63
C THR A 197 -7.41 24.43 17.66
N GLN A 198 -8.55 25.03 17.31
CA GLN A 198 -9.76 25.10 18.14
C GLN A 198 -10.80 24.00 17.81
N ALA A 199 -10.59 23.23 16.73
CA ALA A 199 -11.40 22.07 16.35
C ALA A 199 -10.77 20.77 16.82
#